data_AF-A0A7X7RGG8-F1
#
_entry.id   AF-A0A7X7RGG8-F1
#
_cell.length_a   1.000
_cell.length_b   1.000
_cell.length_c   1.000
_cell.angle_alpha   90.00
_cell.angle_beta   90.00
_cell.angle_gamma   90.00
#
_symmetry.space_group_name_H-M   'P 1'
#
loop_
_entity.id
_entity.type
_entity.pdbx_description
1 polymer ?
#
loop_
_entity_poly.entity_id
_entity_poly.type
_entity_poly.pdbx_seq_one_letter_code
_entity_poly.pdbx_strand_id
1 'polypeptide(L)'
;MKSPMLPADHHAAVQRALELGRFGRPEALDELVSLLAQPSNEVQRLAASAIGKLAPFGADPARAVAALAPLARTARHPQTQQYAIRALRAYGAAAAEQIRDLRDVARNPGARAYVREAAASAADALDQAAADAAARVRHRCQRCNAGLSQQEHDRAQAAFQRDYCNRCFDEVFLDRRRFEAQVELAKTVEARDGTLVQSAGERRIADWLAAHGIAYRYDAKFRILGEFQIRPDFFLPELDVYIEYWGLDTPQYKMSMYKKQTLYQQEGKRLISVYPPDLPRLDEHLTTKLRLFGFVPPAT
;
A
#
# COMPACT_ATOMS: atom_id res chain seq x y z
N MET A 1 21.56 14.40 -24.96
CA MET A 1 21.04 15.10 -26.16
C MET A 1 20.13 16.22 -25.68
N LYS A 2 20.37 17.45 -26.12
CA LYS A 2 19.46 18.58 -25.89
C LYS A 2 18.08 18.21 -26.47
N SER A 3 17.01 18.47 -25.74
CA SER A 3 15.64 18.19 -26.19
C SER A 3 15.41 18.91 -27.53
N PRO A 4 14.85 18.28 -28.57
CA PRO A 4 14.61 18.90 -29.87
C PRO A 4 13.47 19.92 -29.87
N MET A 5 12.98 20.30 -28.69
CA MET A 5 11.91 21.26 -28.46
C MET A 5 12.49 22.58 -27.92
N LEU A 6 11.80 23.68 -28.20
CA LEU A 6 12.11 24.95 -27.53
C LEU A 6 11.91 24.80 -26.01
N PRO A 7 12.75 25.42 -25.17
CA PRO A 7 12.67 25.25 -23.71
C PRO A 7 11.30 25.57 -23.11
N ALA A 8 10.61 26.59 -23.63
CA ALA A 8 9.28 26.98 -23.17
C ALA A 8 8.23 25.90 -23.52
N ASP A 9 8.21 25.43 -24.77
CA ASP A 9 7.28 24.38 -25.22
C ASP A 9 7.52 23.07 -24.49
N HIS A 10 8.80 22.73 -24.26
CA HIS A 10 9.18 21.57 -23.48
C HIS A 10 8.66 21.67 -22.04
N HIS A 11 8.86 22.82 -21.39
CA HIS A 11 8.39 23.04 -20.03
C HIS A 11 6.87 22.97 -19.94
N ALA A 12 6.15 23.59 -20.88
CA ALA A 12 4.69 23.54 -20.94
C ALA A 12 4.18 22.11 -21.14
N ALA A 13 4.78 21.33 -22.04
CA ALA A 13 4.41 19.93 -22.27
C ALA A 13 4.65 19.05 -21.04
N VAL A 14 5.76 19.27 -20.31
CA VAL A 14 6.05 18.58 -19.04
C VAL A 14 4.98 18.90 -17.99
N GLN A 15 4.67 20.18 -17.79
CA GLN A 15 3.64 20.58 -16.81
C GLN A 15 2.28 20.01 -17.18
N ARG A 16 1.92 20.02 -18.47
CA ARG A 16 0.64 19.50 -18.93
C ARG A 16 0.52 17.99 -18.73
N ALA A 17 1.58 17.23 -19.05
CA ALA A 17 1.59 15.78 -18.80
C ALA A 17 1.42 15.44 -17.30
N LEU A 18 2.06 16.23 -16.42
CA LEU A 18 1.95 16.07 -14.97
C LEU A 18 0.54 16.40 -14.47
N GLU A 19 -0.05 17.48 -14.96
CA GLU A 19 -1.41 17.91 -14.61
C GLU A 19 -2.43 16.83 -14.99
N LEU A 20 -2.44 16.39 -16.25
CA LEU A 20 -3.37 15.37 -16.75
C LEU A 20 -3.23 14.05 -15.97
N GLY A 21 -2.00 13.66 -15.63
CA GLY A 21 -1.72 12.46 -14.86
C GLY A 21 -2.09 12.52 -13.37
N ARG A 22 -2.36 13.70 -12.79
CA ARG A 22 -2.79 13.83 -11.39
C ARG A 22 -4.27 13.55 -11.19
N PHE A 23 -5.11 13.91 -12.17
CA PHE A 23 -6.56 13.87 -12.01
C PHE A 23 -7.21 12.53 -12.40
N GLY A 24 -6.46 11.61 -13.04
CA GLY A 24 -6.97 10.28 -13.36
C GLY A 24 -8.18 10.28 -14.29
N ARG A 25 -8.38 11.36 -15.05
CA ARG A 25 -9.57 11.57 -15.88
C ARG A 25 -9.43 10.86 -17.23
N PRO A 26 -10.29 9.89 -17.58
CA PRO A 26 -10.16 9.11 -18.81
C PRO A 26 -10.25 9.99 -20.07
N GLU A 27 -10.92 11.14 -20.01
CA GLU A 27 -11.06 12.11 -21.10
C GLU A 27 -9.72 12.74 -21.50
N ALA A 28 -8.70 12.68 -20.63
CA ALA A 28 -7.36 13.18 -20.92
C ALA A 28 -6.56 12.30 -21.90
N LEU A 29 -7.08 11.12 -22.28
CA LEU A 29 -6.32 10.13 -23.05
C LEU A 29 -5.79 10.69 -24.37
N ASP A 30 -6.62 11.33 -25.19
CA ASP A 30 -6.19 11.82 -26.51
C ASP A 30 -5.16 12.95 -26.42
N GLU A 31 -5.27 13.79 -25.39
CA GLU A 31 -4.28 14.83 -25.13
C GLU A 31 -2.94 14.22 -24.69
N LEU A 32 -2.97 13.21 -23.80
CA LEU A 32 -1.78 12.48 -23.40
C LEU A 32 -1.15 11.72 -24.57
N VAL A 33 -1.94 11.15 -25.48
CA VAL A 33 -1.43 10.53 -26.72
C VAL A 33 -0.75 11.55 -27.61
N SER A 34 -1.28 12.77 -27.69
CA SER A 34 -0.63 13.87 -28.42
C SER A 34 0.71 14.29 -27.79
N LEU A 35 0.80 14.32 -26.45
CA LEU A 35 2.05 14.55 -25.73
C LEU A 35 3.06 13.40 -25.94
N LEU A 36 2.57 12.15 -26.01
CA LEU A 36 3.38 10.95 -26.27
C LEU A 36 4.05 10.98 -27.66
N ALA A 37 3.44 11.65 -28.63
CA ALA A 37 4.00 11.81 -29.98
C ALA A 37 5.16 12.82 -30.04
N GLN A 38 5.37 13.63 -28.99
CA GLN A 38 6.42 14.64 -28.99
C GLN A 38 7.82 14.02 -28.89
N PRO A 39 8.84 14.68 -29.46
CA PRO A 39 10.18 14.09 -29.58
C PRO A 39 11.00 14.08 -28.28
N SER A 40 10.48 14.64 -27.17
CA SER A 40 11.15 14.65 -25.87
C SER A 40 10.94 13.34 -25.10
N ASN A 41 12.04 12.67 -24.75
CA ASN A 41 12.00 11.45 -23.94
C ASN A 41 11.34 11.66 -22.57
N GLU A 42 11.48 12.86 -21.99
CA GLU A 42 10.89 13.21 -20.70
C GLU A 42 9.38 13.35 -20.81
N VAL A 43 8.90 14.10 -21.82
CA VAL A 43 7.46 14.26 -22.09
C VAL A 43 6.84 12.89 -22.40
N GLN A 44 7.48 12.09 -23.25
CA GLN A 44 7.04 10.73 -23.57
C GLN A 44 6.93 9.85 -22.33
N ARG A 45 7.93 9.88 -21.44
CA ARG A 45 7.92 9.09 -20.20
C ARG A 45 6.79 9.52 -19.27
N LEU A 46 6.57 10.82 -19.11
CA LEU A 46 5.50 11.37 -18.26
C LEU A 46 4.11 11.05 -18.84
N ALA A 47 3.92 11.24 -20.14
CA ALA A 47 2.70 10.90 -20.84
C ALA A 47 2.39 9.39 -20.75
N ALA A 48 3.38 8.52 -21.00
CA ALA A 48 3.21 7.07 -20.85
C ALA A 48 2.79 6.69 -19.42
N SER A 49 3.42 7.29 -18.41
CA SER A 49 3.06 7.07 -17.01
C SER A 49 1.63 7.53 -16.71
N ALA A 50 1.21 8.68 -17.25
CA ALA A 50 -0.11 9.22 -17.04
C ALA A 50 -1.18 8.34 -17.72
N ILE A 51 -0.96 7.90 -18.97
CA ILE A 51 -1.85 6.98 -19.68
C ILE A 51 -2.05 5.69 -18.86
N GLY A 52 -0.97 5.08 -18.37
CA GLY A 52 -1.08 3.88 -17.52
C GLY A 52 -1.91 4.10 -16.24
N LYS A 53 -1.89 5.31 -15.66
CA LYS A 53 -2.72 5.66 -14.50
C LYS A 53 -4.20 5.83 -14.85
N LEU A 54 -4.56 6.01 -16.11
CA LEU A 54 -5.95 6.15 -16.54
C LEU A 54 -6.68 4.80 -16.68
N ALA A 55 -5.95 3.69 -16.79
CA ALA A 55 -6.52 2.34 -16.94
C ALA A 55 -7.63 2.01 -15.91
N PRO A 56 -7.44 2.18 -14.58
CA PRO A 56 -8.49 1.90 -13.60
C PRO A 56 -9.69 2.86 -13.66
N PHE A 57 -9.59 3.97 -14.40
CA PHE A 57 -10.64 4.98 -14.53
C PHE A 57 -11.41 4.85 -15.85
N GLY A 58 -11.21 3.77 -16.61
CA GLY A 58 -12.00 3.46 -17.80
C GLY A 58 -11.58 4.21 -19.07
N ALA A 59 -10.33 4.65 -19.17
CA ALA A 59 -9.79 5.14 -20.43
C ALA A 59 -9.81 4.04 -21.50
N ASP A 60 -10.12 4.41 -22.75
CA ASP A 60 -10.22 3.46 -23.87
C ASP A 60 -8.95 2.60 -24.00
N PRO A 61 -9.05 1.28 -23.70
CA PRO A 61 -7.90 0.39 -23.73
C PRO A 61 -7.28 0.25 -25.13
N ALA A 62 -8.10 0.20 -26.18
CA ALA A 62 -7.60 -0.01 -27.53
C ALA A 62 -6.75 1.20 -27.97
N ARG A 63 -7.26 2.41 -27.72
CA ARG A 63 -6.56 3.66 -28.02
C ARG A 63 -5.26 3.80 -27.24
N ALA A 64 -5.29 3.50 -25.94
CA ALA A 64 -4.11 3.60 -25.08
C ALA A 64 -3.02 2.58 -25.45
N VAL A 65 -3.40 1.32 -25.68
CA VAL A 65 -2.47 0.26 -26.08
C VAL A 65 -1.82 0.59 -27.43
N ALA A 66 -2.61 1.05 -28.40
CA ALA A 66 -2.10 1.45 -29.71
C ALA A 66 -1.05 2.57 -29.63
N ALA A 67 -1.23 3.53 -28.71
CA ALA A 67 -0.28 4.61 -28.50
C ALA A 67 1.00 4.16 -27.78
N LEU A 68 0.88 3.26 -26.80
CA LEU A 68 2.00 2.80 -25.96
C LEU A 68 2.88 1.73 -26.63
N ALA A 69 2.29 0.86 -27.45
CA ALA A 69 2.98 -0.29 -28.04
C ALA A 69 4.26 0.06 -28.82
N PRO A 70 4.28 1.08 -29.70
CA PRO A 70 5.52 1.46 -30.41
C PRO A 70 6.66 1.85 -29.47
N LEU A 71 6.36 2.58 -28.37
CA LEU A 71 7.37 2.97 -27.40
C LEU A 71 7.85 1.79 -26.56
N ALA A 72 6.98 0.86 -26.19
CA ALA A 72 7.37 -0.34 -25.47
C ALA A 72 8.36 -1.21 -26.26
N ARG A 73 8.20 -1.26 -27.59
CA ARG A 73 9.08 -2.02 -28.50
C ARG A 73 10.41 -1.33 -28.77
N THR A 74 10.36 -0.06 -29.17
CA THR A 74 11.50 0.60 -29.83
C THR A 74 11.77 2.03 -29.36
N ALA A 75 11.31 2.43 -28.17
CA ALA A 75 11.62 3.77 -27.66
C ALA A 75 13.15 3.98 -27.57
N ARG A 76 13.61 5.12 -28.06
CA ARG A 76 15.04 5.48 -28.11
C ARG A 76 15.68 5.53 -26.72
N HIS A 77 14.92 5.99 -25.73
CA HIS A 77 15.40 6.12 -24.37
C HIS A 77 14.91 4.96 -23.50
N PRO A 78 15.81 4.20 -22.85
CA PRO A 78 15.40 2.98 -22.14
C PRO A 78 14.42 3.22 -20.98
N GLN A 79 14.44 4.38 -20.30
CA GLN A 79 13.41 4.69 -19.29
C GLN A 79 12.05 4.94 -19.92
N THR A 80 11.98 5.60 -21.09
CA THR A 80 10.71 5.80 -21.81
C THR A 80 10.12 4.46 -22.22
N GLN A 81 10.97 3.56 -22.70
CA GLN A 81 10.60 2.17 -23.01
C GLN A 81 10.03 1.45 -21.79
N GLN A 82 10.72 1.50 -20.65
CA GLN A 82 10.28 0.88 -19.39
C GLN A 82 8.89 1.40 -18.96
N TYR A 83 8.67 2.71 -19.03
CA TYR A 83 7.40 3.30 -18.62
C TYR A 83 6.25 2.92 -19.56
N ALA A 84 6.50 2.86 -20.87
CA ALA A 84 5.52 2.37 -21.83
C ALA A 84 5.15 0.90 -21.57
N ILE A 85 6.14 0.04 -21.27
CA ILE A 85 5.91 -1.36 -20.89
C ILE A 85 5.06 -1.47 -19.62
N ARG A 86 5.40 -0.70 -18.57
CA ARG A 86 4.62 -0.67 -17.32
C ARG A 86 3.20 -0.16 -17.52
N ALA A 87 3.01 0.82 -18.41
CA ALA A 87 1.69 1.34 -18.75
C ALA A 87 0.86 0.32 -19.52
N LEU A 88 1.44 -0.41 -20.48
CA LEU A 88 0.75 -1.51 -21.19
C LEU A 88 0.23 -2.58 -20.21
N ARG A 89 1.04 -2.94 -19.20
CA ARG A 89 0.63 -3.89 -18.16
C ARG A 89 -0.68 -3.48 -17.46
N ALA A 90 -0.92 -2.18 -17.28
CA ALA A 90 -2.13 -1.68 -16.61
C ALA A 90 -3.42 -1.92 -17.42
N TYR A 91 -3.31 -2.17 -18.73
CA TYR A 91 -4.46 -2.44 -19.61
C TYR A 91 -4.80 -3.93 -19.76
N GLY A 92 -4.06 -4.81 -19.07
CA GLY A 92 -4.40 -6.23 -18.96
C GLY A 92 -4.65 -6.91 -20.31
N ALA A 93 -5.74 -7.70 -20.41
CA ALA A 93 -6.06 -8.48 -21.60
C ALA A 93 -6.16 -7.65 -22.90
N ALA A 94 -6.46 -6.34 -22.83
CA ALA A 94 -6.47 -5.47 -24.01
C ALA A 94 -5.08 -5.29 -24.65
N ALA A 95 -4.00 -5.51 -23.90
CA ALA A 95 -2.63 -5.45 -24.39
C ALA A 95 -2.05 -6.83 -24.78
N ALA A 96 -2.87 -7.89 -24.80
CA ALA A 96 -2.42 -9.27 -25.05
C ALA A 96 -1.67 -9.44 -26.39
N GLU A 97 -2.04 -8.68 -27.43
CA GLU A 97 -1.35 -8.72 -28.72
C GLU A 97 0.14 -8.33 -28.62
N GLN A 98 0.54 -7.62 -27.56
CA GLN A 98 1.92 -7.14 -27.37
C GLN A 98 2.81 -8.14 -26.63
N ILE A 99 2.29 -9.27 -26.15
CA ILE A 99 3.04 -10.27 -25.36
C ILE A 99 4.28 -10.76 -26.10
N ARG A 100 4.13 -11.10 -27.38
CA ARG A 100 5.25 -11.57 -28.21
C ARG A 100 6.37 -10.54 -28.28
N ASP A 101 6.01 -9.30 -28.58
CA ASP A 101 6.97 -8.20 -28.70
C ASP A 101 7.67 -7.91 -27.36
N LEU A 102 6.95 -8.00 -26.24
CA LEU A 102 7.53 -7.86 -24.90
C LEU A 102 8.50 -9.00 -24.56
N ARG A 103 8.20 -10.24 -24.96
CA ARG A 103 9.14 -11.37 -24.81
C ARG A 103 10.40 -11.18 -25.66
N ASP A 104 10.28 -10.61 -26.85
CA ASP A 104 11.42 -10.27 -27.70
C ASP A 104 12.29 -9.17 -27.05
N VAL A 105 11.67 -8.13 -26.47
CA VAL A 105 12.39 -7.11 -25.69
C VAL A 105 13.08 -7.72 -24.47
N ALA A 106 12.43 -8.65 -23.76
CA ALA A 106 12.98 -9.31 -22.58
C ALA A 106 14.24 -10.14 -22.89
N ARG A 107 14.30 -10.72 -24.10
CA ARG A 107 15.45 -11.53 -24.56
C ARG A 107 16.53 -10.71 -25.26
N ASN A 108 16.26 -9.45 -25.61
CA ASN A 108 17.20 -8.60 -26.33
C ASN A 108 18.41 -8.20 -25.46
N PRO A 109 19.62 -8.73 -25.71
CA PRO A 109 20.79 -8.41 -24.88
C PRO A 109 21.21 -6.93 -24.97
N GLY A 110 20.82 -6.21 -26.03
CA GLY A 110 21.07 -4.78 -26.20
C GLY A 110 20.17 -3.88 -25.35
N ALA A 111 19.06 -4.40 -24.82
CA ALA A 111 18.19 -3.65 -23.90
C ALA A 111 18.80 -3.60 -22.48
N ARG A 112 18.56 -2.52 -21.74
CA ARG A 112 18.99 -2.40 -20.33
C ARG A 112 18.32 -3.47 -19.47
N ALA A 113 19.01 -3.98 -18.44
CA ALA A 113 18.49 -5.02 -17.56
C ALA A 113 17.08 -4.71 -17.01
N TYR A 114 16.87 -3.51 -16.50
CA TYR A 114 15.57 -3.07 -15.97
C TYR A 114 14.46 -2.96 -17.03
N VAL A 115 14.80 -2.81 -18.31
CA VAL A 115 13.84 -2.85 -19.42
C VAL A 115 13.47 -4.31 -19.72
N ARG A 116 14.48 -5.20 -19.77
CA ARG A 116 14.24 -6.63 -19.98
C ARG A 116 13.40 -7.23 -18.87
N GLU A 117 13.69 -6.91 -17.62
CA GLU A 117 12.92 -7.34 -16.44
C GLU A 117 11.48 -6.80 -16.49
N ALA A 118 11.30 -5.51 -16.82
CA ALA A 118 9.97 -4.93 -16.97
C ALA A 118 9.18 -5.61 -18.10
N ALA A 119 9.84 -5.92 -19.21
CA ALA A 119 9.23 -6.59 -20.37
C ALA A 119 8.82 -8.03 -20.04
N ALA A 120 9.69 -8.80 -19.39
CA ALA A 120 9.39 -10.16 -18.93
C ALA A 120 8.19 -10.15 -17.97
N SER A 121 8.24 -9.33 -16.92
CA SER A 121 7.16 -9.21 -15.94
C SER A 121 5.85 -8.74 -16.55
N ALA A 122 5.89 -7.81 -17.52
CA ALA A 122 4.69 -7.37 -18.23
C ALA A 122 4.14 -8.47 -19.12
N ALA A 123 4.98 -9.20 -19.87
CA ALA A 123 4.55 -10.32 -20.70
C ALA A 123 3.84 -11.39 -19.87
N ASP A 124 4.43 -11.82 -18.74
CA ASP A 124 3.83 -12.82 -17.85
C ASP A 124 2.47 -12.35 -17.29
N ALA A 125 2.38 -11.08 -16.88
CA ALA A 125 1.13 -10.51 -16.38
C ALA A 125 0.05 -10.41 -17.46
N LEU A 126 0.43 -10.11 -18.70
CA LEU A 126 -0.50 -10.03 -19.83
C LEU A 126 -0.93 -11.41 -20.31
N ASP A 127 -0.04 -12.41 -20.30
CA ASP A 127 -0.38 -13.82 -20.54
C ASP A 127 -1.41 -14.30 -19.52
N GLN A 128 -1.17 -14.02 -18.24
CA GLN A 128 -2.10 -14.37 -17.17
C GLN A 128 -3.45 -13.66 -17.36
N ALA A 129 -3.46 -12.35 -17.61
CA ALA A 129 -4.70 -11.59 -17.85
C ALA A 129 -5.47 -12.07 -19.10
N ALA A 130 -4.76 -12.44 -20.17
CA ALA A 130 -5.36 -13.00 -21.38
C ALA A 130 -5.93 -14.40 -21.14
N ALA A 131 -5.22 -15.23 -20.38
CA ALA A 131 -5.70 -16.55 -19.96
C ALA A 131 -6.94 -16.42 -19.06
N ASP A 132 -6.94 -15.48 -18.11
CA ASP A 132 -8.07 -15.22 -17.22
C ASP A 132 -9.30 -14.73 -17.99
N ALA A 133 -9.11 -13.82 -18.96
CA ALA A 133 -10.16 -13.36 -19.86
C ALA A 133 -10.71 -14.48 -20.75
N ALA A 134 -9.83 -15.33 -21.32
CA ALA A 134 -10.20 -16.44 -22.18
C ALA A 134 -10.92 -17.57 -21.40
N ALA A 135 -10.47 -17.87 -20.19
CA ALA A 135 -11.06 -18.87 -19.31
C ALA A 135 -12.35 -18.39 -18.63
N ARG A 136 -12.80 -17.14 -18.89
CA ARG A 136 -13.91 -16.49 -18.18
C ARG A 136 -13.77 -16.69 -16.67
N VAL A 137 -12.55 -16.52 -16.13
CA VAL A 137 -12.27 -16.75 -14.71
C VAL A 137 -13.16 -15.79 -13.93
N ARG A 138 -14.29 -16.32 -13.44
CA ARG A 138 -15.13 -15.63 -12.49
C ARG A 138 -14.34 -15.66 -11.20
N HIS A 139 -13.50 -14.65 -10.97
CA HIS A 139 -12.95 -14.41 -9.65
C HIS A 139 -14.11 -14.46 -8.66
N ARG A 140 -13.91 -15.15 -7.54
CA ARG A 140 -15.00 -15.35 -6.59
C ARG A 140 -14.72 -14.56 -5.34
N CYS A 141 -15.77 -13.95 -4.81
CA CYS A 141 -15.74 -13.31 -3.52
C CYS A 141 -15.27 -14.32 -2.47
N GLN A 142 -14.17 -14.04 -1.77
CA GLN A 142 -13.61 -14.95 -0.77
C GLN A 142 -14.52 -15.11 0.47
N ARG A 143 -15.57 -14.29 0.61
CA ARG A 143 -16.53 -14.36 1.73
C ARG A 143 -17.83 -15.09 1.37
N CYS A 144 -18.44 -14.77 0.24
CA CYS A 144 -19.76 -15.30 -0.13
C CYS A 144 -19.75 -16.14 -1.42
N ASN A 145 -18.58 -16.33 -2.03
CA ASN A 145 -18.37 -17.12 -3.24
C ASN A 145 -19.11 -16.62 -4.50
N ALA A 146 -19.72 -15.44 -4.44
CA ALA A 146 -20.33 -14.76 -5.57
C ALA A 146 -19.27 -14.45 -6.64
N GLY A 147 -19.67 -14.47 -7.92
CA GLY A 147 -18.79 -14.02 -8.99
C GLY A 147 -18.49 -12.53 -8.85
N LEU A 148 -17.24 -12.17 -9.04
CA LEU A 148 -16.75 -10.80 -9.07
C LEU A 148 -16.75 -10.29 -10.51
N SER A 149 -17.09 -9.02 -10.64
CA SER A 149 -16.79 -8.22 -11.82
C SER A 149 -15.28 -7.95 -11.91
N GLN A 150 -14.80 -7.64 -13.12
CA GLN A 150 -13.42 -7.24 -13.34
C GLN A 150 -13.04 -6.04 -12.46
N GLN A 151 -13.93 -5.05 -12.33
CA GLN A 151 -13.72 -3.88 -11.47
C GLN A 151 -13.55 -4.24 -9.98
N GLU A 152 -14.31 -5.22 -9.47
CA GLU A 152 -14.19 -5.65 -8.08
C GLU A 152 -12.85 -6.36 -7.82
N HIS A 153 -12.38 -7.15 -8.80
CA HIS A 153 -11.07 -7.79 -8.75
C HIS A 153 -9.93 -6.76 -8.87
N ASP A 154 -10.00 -5.86 -9.85
CA ASP A 154 -8.99 -4.82 -10.06
C ASP A 154 -8.88 -3.88 -8.85
N ARG A 155 -10.01 -3.54 -8.20
CA ARG A 155 -10.02 -2.78 -6.95
C ARG A 155 -9.32 -3.51 -5.81
N ALA A 156 -9.56 -4.82 -5.67
CA ALA A 156 -8.92 -5.64 -4.65
C ALA A 156 -7.40 -5.71 -4.88
N GLN A 157 -6.97 -5.93 -6.12
CA GLN A 157 -5.56 -5.94 -6.51
C GLN A 157 -4.88 -4.59 -6.27
N ALA A 158 -5.50 -3.48 -6.68
CA ALA A 158 -4.95 -2.13 -6.50
C ALA A 158 -4.81 -1.73 -5.03
N ALA A 159 -5.73 -2.21 -4.18
CA ALA A 159 -5.73 -1.93 -2.75
C ALA A 159 -4.90 -2.93 -1.92
N PHE A 160 -4.33 -3.97 -2.54
CA PHE A 160 -3.73 -5.13 -1.85
C PHE A 160 -4.69 -5.71 -0.80
N GLN A 161 -5.93 -5.98 -1.21
CA GLN A 161 -7.00 -6.50 -0.37
C GLN A 161 -7.54 -7.81 -0.93
N ARG A 162 -8.25 -8.56 -0.07
CA ARG A 162 -8.96 -9.77 -0.48
C ARG A 162 -10.03 -9.44 -1.52
N ASP A 163 -10.19 -10.36 -2.47
CA ASP A 163 -11.22 -10.33 -3.50
C ASP A 163 -12.62 -10.44 -2.87
N TYR A 164 -13.30 -9.29 -2.72
CA TYR A 164 -14.68 -9.19 -2.21
C TYR A 164 -15.60 -8.49 -3.20
N CYS A 165 -16.83 -9.01 -3.34
CA CYS A 165 -17.87 -8.31 -4.07
C CYS A 165 -18.27 -7.04 -3.33
N ASN A 166 -18.87 -6.06 -4.01
CA ASN A 166 -19.28 -4.78 -3.45
C ASN A 166 -20.09 -4.95 -2.16
N ARG A 167 -21.05 -5.87 -2.12
CA ARG A 167 -21.81 -6.16 -0.89
C ARG A 167 -20.90 -6.57 0.27
N CYS A 168 -20.00 -7.53 0.05
CA CYS A 168 -19.10 -8.01 1.10
C CYS A 168 -18.01 -7.00 1.43
N PHE A 169 -17.57 -6.19 0.46
CA PHE A 169 -16.64 -5.09 0.66
C PHE A 169 -17.29 -4.03 1.53
N ASP A 170 -18.50 -3.58 1.20
CA ASP A 170 -19.27 -2.60 1.97
C ASP A 170 -19.57 -3.11 3.36
N GLU A 171 -19.98 -4.37 3.51
CA GLU A 171 -20.17 -4.99 4.84
C GLU A 171 -18.85 -5.01 5.64
N VAL A 172 -17.73 -5.50 5.08
CA VAL A 172 -16.43 -5.51 5.78
C VAL A 172 -15.93 -4.09 6.06
N PHE A 173 -16.16 -3.15 5.16
CA PHE A 173 -15.74 -1.77 5.28
C PHE A 173 -16.59 -0.99 6.30
N LEU A 174 -17.90 -1.21 6.31
CA LEU A 174 -18.82 -0.70 7.32
C LEU A 174 -18.56 -1.36 8.68
N ASP A 175 -18.30 -2.66 8.73
CA ASP A 175 -17.93 -3.36 9.96
C ASP A 175 -16.61 -2.84 10.51
N ARG A 176 -15.60 -2.61 9.66
CA ARG A 176 -14.34 -1.95 10.06
C ARG A 176 -14.59 -0.53 10.56
N ARG A 177 -15.36 0.31 9.85
CA ARG A 177 -15.70 1.66 10.32
C ARG A 177 -16.47 1.64 11.63
N ARG A 178 -17.44 0.73 11.79
CA ARG A 178 -18.21 0.54 13.02
C ARG A 178 -17.30 0.12 14.15
N PHE A 179 -16.38 -0.81 13.91
CA PHE A 179 -15.39 -1.24 14.89
C PHE A 179 -14.46 -0.09 15.29
N GLU A 180 -13.95 0.68 14.34
CA GLU A 180 -13.13 1.88 14.64
C GLU A 180 -13.92 2.92 15.45
N ALA A 181 -15.17 3.18 15.07
CA ALA A 181 -16.05 4.07 15.81
C ALA A 181 -16.34 3.53 17.23
N GLN A 182 -16.54 2.21 17.38
CA GLN A 182 -16.73 1.57 18.68
C GLN A 182 -15.48 1.66 19.56
N VAL A 183 -14.29 1.48 18.99
CA VAL A 183 -13.02 1.67 19.68
C VAL A 183 -12.91 3.12 20.19
N GLU A 184 -13.16 4.10 19.33
CA GLU A 184 -13.07 5.52 19.73
C GLU A 184 -14.11 5.85 20.81
N LEU A 185 -15.33 5.34 20.69
CA LEU A 185 -16.38 5.51 21.71
C LEU A 185 -16.05 4.80 23.03
N ALA A 186 -15.22 3.75 23.00
CA ALA A 186 -14.79 3.04 24.20
C ALA A 186 -13.69 3.78 24.99
N LYS A 187 -12.98 4.73 24.37
CA LYS A 187 -11.97 5.58 25.02
C LYS A 187 -12.63 6.59 25.95
N THR A 188 -12.98 6.14 27.15
CA THR A 188 -13.79 6.90 28.12
C THR A 188 -13.04 7.19 29.41
N VAL A 189 -11.86 6.60 29.61
CA VAL A 189 -11.07 6.72 30.83
C VAL A 189 -9.95 7.72 30.58
N GLU A 190 -10.00 8.88 31.24
CA GLU A 190 -8.97 9.92 31.10
C GLU A 190 -7.74 9.60 31.98
N ALA A 191 -6.55 9.68 31.37
CA ALA A 191 -5.25 9.64 32.03
C ALA A 191 -4.78 11.05 32.44
N ARG A 192 -3.76 11.12 33.29
CA ARG A 192 -3.24 12.40 33.85
C ARG A 192 -2.76 13.40 32.81
N ASP A 193 -2.32 12.94 31.65
CA ASP A 193 -1.86 13.77 30.54
C ASP A 193 -3.00 14.17 29.58
N GLY A 194 -4.25 13.81 29.90
CA GLY A 194 -5.44 14.07 29.09
C GLY A 194 -5.75 13.00 28.04
N THR A 195 -4.94 11.94 27.94
CA THR A 195 -5.19 10.85 26.98
C THR A 195 -6.41 10.03 27.39
N LEU A 196 -7.38 9.85 26.49
CA LEU A 196 -8.52 8.96 26.69
C LEU A 196 -8.17 7.52 26.30
N VAL A 197 -8.23 6.60 27.27
CA VAL A 197 -7.92 5.18 27.10
C VAL A 197 -9.15 4.28 27.35
N GLN A 198 -9.05 2.99 26.99
CA GLN A 198 -10.19 2.06 27.01
C GLN A 198 -10.39 1.36 28.36
N SER A 199 -9.37 1.33 29.23
CA SER A 199 -9.41 0.59 30.49
C SER A 199 -8.61 1.23 31.63
N ALA A 200 -8.94 0.85 32.86
CA ALA A 200 -8.21 1.29 34.05
C ALA A 200 -6.75 0.77 34.08
N GLY A 201 -6.47 -0.39 33.45
CA GLY A 201 -5.12 -0.94 33.33
C GLY A 201 -4.25 -0.10 32.40
N GLU A 202 -4.78 0.24 31.21
CA GLU A 202 -4.12 1.16 30.29
C GLU A 202 -3.92 2.54 30.91
N ARG A 203 -4.89 3.05 31.69
CA ARG A 203 -4.73 4.34 32.39
C ARG A 203 -3.53 4.31 33.32
N ARG A 204 -3.33 3.22 34.07
CA ARG A 204 -2.16 3.10 34.96
C ARG A 204 -0.85 3.13 34.18
N ILE A 205 -0.81 2.52 33.00
CA ILE A 205 0.37 2.55 32.12
C ILE A 205 0.59 3.97 31.59
N ALA A 206 -0.45 4.62 31.06
CA ALA A 206 -0.41 6.00 30.58
C ALA A 206 0.07 6.97 31.67
N ASP A 207 -0.52 6.91 32.86
CA ASP A 207 -0.13 7.73 34.02
C ASP A 207 1.33 7.50 34.41
N TRP A 208 1.80 6.25 34.37
CA TRP A 208 3.18 5.91 34.66
C TRP A 208 4.15 6.47 33.61
N LEU A 209 3.84 6.33 32.32
CA LEU A 209 4.64 6.88 31.22
C LEU A 209 4.74 8.40 31.33
N ALA A 210 3.61 9.07 31.57
CA ALA A 210 3.54 10.52 31.74
C ALA A 210 4.36 11.00 32.95
N ALA A 211 4.26 10.31 34.09
CA ALA A 211 5.03 10.64 35.30
C ALA A 211 6.55 10.52 35.09
N HIS A 212 6.99 9.67 34.16
CA HIS A 212 8.41 9.47 33.81
C HIS A 212 8.85 10.31 32.61
N GLY A 213 7.99 11.20 32.09
CA GLY A 213 8.31 12.04 30.94
C GLY A 213 8.51 11.25 29.63
N ILE A 214 7.99 10.03 29.53
CA ILE A 214 8.14 9.19 28.35
C ILE A 214 7.03 9.51 27.35
N ALA A 215 7.41 10.07 26.20
CA ALA A 215 6.47 10.32 25.12
C ALA A 215 5.95 9.00 24.51
N TYR A 216 4.64 8.93 24.26
CA TYR A 216 4.01 7.77 23.66
C TYR A 216 2.94 8.13 22.63
N ARG A 217 2.59 7.16 21.79
CA ARG A 217 1.42 7.19 20.91
C ARG A 217 0.47 6.09 21.34
N TYR A 218 -0.73 6.47 21.77
CA TYR A 218 -1.77 5.53 22.17
C TYR A 218 -2.58 5.04 20.97
N ASP A 219 -2.86 3.74 20.92
CA ASP A 219 -3.76 3.10 19.96
C ASP A 219 -3.46 3.40 18.47
N ALA A 220 -2.19 3.69 18.16
CA ALA A 220 -1.77 4.12 16.84
C ALA A 220 -1.58 2.93 15.88
N LYS A 221 -1.96 3.09 14.61
CA LYS A 221 -1.78 2.07 13.57
C LYS A 221 -0.42 2.18 12.91
N PHE A 222 0.27 1.04 12.79
CA PHE A 222 1.56 0.95 12.10
C PHE A 222 1.50 -0.12 11.01
N ARG A 223 2.10 0.20 9.86
CA ARG A 223 2.33 -0.76 8.78
C ARG A 223 3.62 -1.52 9.05
N ILE A 224 3.56 -2.84 8.97
CA ILE A 224 4.71 -3.75 9.08
C ILE A 224 5.01 -4.39 7.70
N LEU A 225 6.03 -5.24 7.58
CA LEU A 225 6.41 -5.83 6.28
C LEU A 225 5.23 -6.61 5.67
N GLY A 226 5.06 -6.48 4.35
CA GLY A 226 3.93 -7.05 3.61
C GLY A 226 2.64 -6.22 3.69
N GLU A 227 1.50 -6.89 3.84
CA GLU A 227 0.14 -6.30 3.85
C GLU A 227 -0.44 -6.10 5.27
N PHE A 228 0.32 -6.42 6.32
CA PHE A 228 -0.20 -6.46 7.68
C PHE A 228 -0.09 -5.10 8.40
N GLN A 229 -1.05 -4.83 9.28
CA GLN A 229 -1.05 -3.67 10.18
C GLN A 229 -1.10 -4.14 11.63
N ILE A 230 -0.37 -3.45 12.50
CA ILE A 230 -0.43 -3.62 13.95
C ILE A 230 -1.00 -2.36 14.59
N ARG A 231 -1.70 -2.53 15.70
CA ARG A 231 -2.23 -1.45 16.53
C ARG A 231 -1.88 -1.77 18.00
N PRO A 232 -0.68 -1.37 18.49
CA PRO A 232 -0.32 -1.49 19.89
C PRO A 232 -1.20 -0.62 20.77
N ASP A 233 -1.31 -0.97 22.05
CA ASP A 233 -1.92 -0.10 23.04
C ASP A 233 -1.05 1.15 23.22
N PHE A 234 0.28 0.98 23.32
CA PHE A 234 1.23 2.10 23.36
C PHE A 234 2.45 1.85 22.47
N PHE A 235 2.89 2.90 21.78
CA PHE A 235 4.19 2.94 21.10
C PHE A 235 5.05 4.08 21.65
N LEU A 236 6.29 3.76 22.04
CA LEU A 236 7.27 4.71 22.58
C LEU A 236 8.29 5.06 21.49
N PRO A 237 8.16 6.22 20.80
CA PRO A 237 8.97 6.51 19.62
C PRO A 237 10.46 6.63 19.90
N GLU A 238 10.82 7.15 21.07
CA GLU A 238 12.23 7.40 21.44
C GLU A 238 13.00 6.11 21.72
N LEU A 239 12.30 5.06 22.17
CA LEU A 239 12.91 3.77 22.51
C LEU A 239 12.67 2.70 21.42
N ASP A 240 11.81 3.00 20.45
CA ASP A 240 11.25 2.06 19.46
C ASP A 240 10.64 0.82 20.12
N VAL A 241 9.82 1.04 21.17
CA VAL A 241 9.21 -0.02 21.99
C VAL A 241 7.69 0.01 21.88
N TYR A 242 7.09 -1.18 21.80
CA TYR A 242 5.66 -1.40 21.77
C TYR A 242 5.22 -2.01 23.11
N ILE A 243 4.15 -1.50 23.71
CA ILE A 243 3.57 -2.03 24.95
C ILE A 243 2.14 -2.52 24.67
N GLU A 244 1.82 -3.69 25.20
CA GLU A 244 0.49 -4.32 25.14
C GLU A 244 0.01 -4.65 26.55
N TYR A 245 -1.23 -4.31 26.86
CA TYR A 245 -1.91 -4.68 28.08
C TYR A 245 -2.91 -5.83 27.84
N TRP A 246 -2.57 -7.01 28.35
CA TRP A 246 -3.33 -8.24 28.15
C TRP A 246 -4.38 -8.45 29.24
N GLY A 247 -5.40 -7.58 29.26
CA GLY A 247 -6.35 -7.47 30.37
C GLY A 247 -7.44 -8.55 30.47
N LEU A 248 -7.57 -9.43 29.47
CA LEU A 248 -8.66 -10.42 29.41
C LEU A 248 -8.13 -11.87 29.47
N ASP A 249 -8.91 -12.75 30.09
CA ASP A 249 -8.54 -14.16 30.31
C ASP A 249 -9.53 -15.14 29.64
N THR A 250 -9.90 -14.88 28.38
CA THR A 250 -10.74 -15.81 27.60
C THR A 250 -9.90 -16.61 26.59
N PRO A 251 -10.27 -17.86 26.26
CA PRO A 251 -9.52 -18.67 25.28
C PRO A 251 -9.36 -17.99 23.92
N GLN A 252 -10.42 -17.34 23.42
CA GLN A 252 -10.42 -16.61 22.16
C GLN A 252 -9.49 -15.39 22.20
N TYR A 253 -9.43 -14.70 23.34
CA TYR A 253 -8.51 -13.59 23.55
C TYR A 253 -7.05 -14.08 23.60
N LYS A 254 -6.76 -15.18 24.30
CA LYS A 254 -5.42 -15.77 24.34
C LYS A 254 -4.91 -16.17 22.96
N MET A 255 -5.74 -16.77 22.11
CA MET A 255 -5.36 -17.06 20.72
C MET A 255 -4.97 -15.79 19.96
N SER A 256 -5.73 -14.70 20.15
CA SER A 256 -5.45 -13.40 19.51
C SER A 256 -4.17 -12.76 20.05
N MET A 257 -3.94 -12.84 21.36
CA MET A 257 -2.70 -12.42 22.01
C MET A 257 -1.49 -13.14 21.43
N TYR A 258 -1.49 -14.49 21.40
CA TYR A 258 -0.37 -15.26 20.87
C TYR A 258 -0.10 -14.94 19.41
N LYS A 259 -1.14 -14.78 18.59
CA LYS A 259 -0.99 -14.37 17.18
C LYS A 259 -0.30 -13.01 17.06
N LYS A 260 -0.69 -12.03 17.90
CA LYS A 260 -0.09 -10.69 17.89
C LYS A 260 1.37 -10.74 18.37
N GLN A 261 1.68 -11.53 19.39
CA GLN A 261 3.05 -11.74 19.87
C GLN A 261 3.95 -12.37 18.79
N THR A 262 3.48 -13.40 18.09
CA THR A 262 4.20 -14.02 16.97
C THR A 262 4.49 -13.00 15.87
N LEU A 263 3.54 -12.10 15.58
CA LEU A 263 3.73 -11.05 14.58
C LEU A 263 4.81 -10.06 14.98
N TYR A 264 4.83 -9.61 16.23
CA TYR A 264 5.92 -8.75 16.75
C TYR A 264 7.28 -9.45 16.65
N GLN A 265 7.35 -10.75 16.98
CA GLN A 265 8.57 -11.53 16.92
C GLN A 265 9.10 -11.70 15.49
N GLN A 266 8.21 -12.05 14.55
CA GLN A 266 8.57 -12.23 13.13
C GLN A 266 9.10 -10.94 12.51
N GLU A 267 8.55 -9.79 12.90
CA GLU A 267 8.95 -8.47 12.42
C GLU A 267 10.12 -7.84 13.21
N GLY A 268 10.70 -8.57 14.17
CA GLY A 268 11.83 -8.09 14.97
C GLY A 268 11.51 -6.86 15.83
N LYS A 269 10.26 -6.69 16.24
CA LYS A 269 9.79 -5.54 17.02
C LYS A 269 9.98 -5.76 18.52
N ARG A 270 10.33 -4.69 19.25
CA ARG A 270 10.53 -4.71 20.70
C ARG A 270 9.19 -4.64 21.42
N LEU A 271 8.74 -5.75 21.98
CA LEU A 271 7.45 -5.86 22.66
C LEU A 271 7.63 -5.98 24.17
N ILE A 272 6.86 -5.19 24.93
CA ILE A 272 6.64 -5.34 26.36
C ILE A 272 5.18 -5.75 26.59
N SER A 273 4.98 -6.99 27.03
CA SER A 273 3.68 -7.44 27.57
C SER A 273 3.51 -6.98 29.02
N VAL A 274 2.32 -6.46 29.33
CA VAL A 274 1.83 -6.16 30.68
C VAL A 274 0.54 -6.96 30.92
N TYR A 275 0.46 -7.64 32.06
CA TYR A 275 -0.70 -8.43 32.47
C TYR A 275 -1.34 -7.84 33.73
N PRO A 276 -2.59 -8.18 34.07
CA PRO A 276 -3.23 -7.72 35.30
C PRO A 276 -2.40 -7.94 36.58
N PRO A 277 -1.69 -9.09 36.77
CA PRO A 277 -0.80 -9.30 37.92
C PRO A 277 0.45 -8.41 37.95
N ASP A 278 0.81 -7.77 36.84
CA ASP A 278 1.93 -6.84 36.78
C ASP A 278 1.54 -5.45 37.31
N LEU A 279 0.25 -5.07 37.26
CA LEU A 279 -0.22 -3.72 37.63
C LEU A 279 0.12 -3.28 39.06
N PRO A 280 0.10 -4.15 40.10
CA PRO A 280 0.54 -3.77 41.45
C PRO A 280 2.04 -3.46 41.53
N ARG A 281 2.84 -3.98 40.61
CA ARG A 281 4.30 -3.80 40.52
C ARG A 281 4.71 -3.16 39.20
N LEU A 282 3.84 -2.29 38.68
CA LEU A 282 3.98 -1.75 37.33
C LEU A 282 5.28 -0.96 37.17
N ASP A 283 5.67 -0.23 38.23
CA ASP A 283 6.90 0.55 38.27
C ASP A 283 8.16 -0.30 38.10
N GLU A 284 8.29 -1.35 38.91
CA GLU A 284 9.38 -2.32 38.82
C GLU A 284 9.41 -3.00 37.45
N HIS A 285 8.24 -3.43 36.96
CA HIS A 285 8.11 -4.16 35.69
C HIS A 285 8.50 -3.32 34.48
N LEU A 286 7.93 -2.11 34.35
CA LEU A 286 8.22 -1.23 33.21
C LEU A 286 9.63 -0.68 33.29
N THR A 287 10.10 -0.24 34.46
CA THR A 287 11.49 0.22 34.62
C THR A 287 12.49 -0.86 34.22
N THR A 288 12.30 -2.10 34.71
CA THR A 288 13.22 -3.20 34.40
C THR A 288 13.26 -3.50 32.90
N LYS A 289 12.09 -3.58 32.25
CA LYS A 289 12.02 -3.91 30.83
C LYS A 289 12.50 -2.78 29.93
N LEU A 290 12.14 -1.53 30.24
CA LEU A 290 12.53 -0.38 29.43
C LEU A 290 14.04 -0.09 29.53
N ARG A 291 14.69 -0.41 30.66
CA ARG A 291 16.15 -0.33 30.79
C ARG A 291 16.88 -1.19 29.75
N LEU A 292 16.33 -2.36 29.38
CA LEU A 292 16.89 -3.20 28.32
C LEU A 292 16.90 -2.50 26.94
N PHE A 293 16.10 -1.46 26.79
CA PHE A 293 15.93 -0.68 25.56
C PHE A 293 16.49 0.74 25.67
N GLY A 294 17.30 1.04 26.71
CA GLY A 294 18.00 2.31 26.86
C GLY A 294 17.27 3.36 27.69
N PHE A 295 16.18 3.03 28.37
CA PHE A 295 15.56 3.94 29.33
C PHE A 295 16.41 4.07 30.60
N VAL A 296 16.73 5.30 30.97
CA VAL A 296 17.39 5.63 32.24
C VAL A 296 16.39 6.41 33.10
N PRO A 297 15.92 5.84 34.22
CA PRO A 297 15.01 6.57 35.09
C PRO A 297 15.70 7.82 35.65
N PRO A 298 14.97 8.93 35.84
CA PRO A 298 15.52 10.13 36.46
C PRO A 298 16.08 9.78 37.84
N ALA A 299 17.22 10.39 38.20
CA ALA A 299 17.78 10.25 39.53
C ALA A 299 16.78 10.81 40.55
N THR A 300 16.30 9.95 41.44
CA THR A 300 15.52 10.31 42.64
C THR A 300 16.34 11.17 43.59
#